data_AF-A0A2C9LTI2-F1
#
_entry.id   AF-A0A2C9LTI2-F1
#
_cell.length_a   1.000
_cell.length_b   1.000
_cell.length_c   1.000
_cell.angle_alpha   90.00
_cell.angle_beta   90.00
_cell.angle_gamma   90.00
#
_symmetry.space_group_name_H-M   'P 1'
#
loop_
_entity.id
_entity.type
_entity.pdbx_description
1 polymer ?
#
loop_
_entity_poly.entity_id
_entity_poly.type
_entity_poly.pdbx_seq_one_letter_code
_entity_poly.pdbx_strand_id
1 'polypeptide(L)'
;MAIRPVIKANIVKKRNKKFIRHQSDRYGKVKVNFFQELEVLLMQNRTFAAEIAHNVSSKKRKDIVERAQQLAIKVTNPNARLRSKEDE
;
A
#
# COMPACT_ATOMS: atom_id res chain seq x y z
N MET A 1 40.17 15.40 -2.44
CA MET A 1 40.56 14.17 -1.70
C MET A 1 39.52 13.93 -0.60
N ALA A 2 38.90 12.76 -0.55
CA ALA A 2 37.99 12.42 0.54
C ALA A 2 38.80 11.85 1.72
N ILE A 3 38.63 12.44 2.91
CA ILE A 3 39.28 11.98 4.13
C ILE A 3 38.71 10.60 4.48
N ARG A 4 39.57 9.57 4.52
CA ARG A 4 39.22 8.22 4.95
C ARG A 4 39.79 7.98 6.35
N PRO A 5 39.02 7.38 7.28
CA PRO A 5 39.53 7.08 8.61
C PRO A 5 40.61 6.00 8.54
N VAL A 6 41.63 6.12 9.39
CA VAL A 6 42.72 5.14 9.54
C VAL A 6 42.20 3.80 10.09
N ILE A 7 41.18 3.86 10.96
CA ILE A 7 40.53 2.69 11.55
C ILE A 7 39.08 2.65 11.07
N LYS A 8 38.69 1.56 10.41
CA LYS A 8 37.31 1.33 10.01
C LYS A 8 36.60 0.51 11.10
N ALA A 9 35.66 1.12 11.81
CA ALA A 9 34.82 0.40 12.75
C ALA A 9 34.00 -0.68 12.02
N ASN A 10 33.96 -1.89 12.57
CA ASN A 10 33.13 -2.96 12.03
C ASN A 10 31.66 -2.70 12.39
N ILE A 11 30.84 -2.37 11.39
CA ILE A 11 29.41 -2.10 11.59
C ILE A 11 28.70 -3.44 11.73
N VAL A 12 28.52 -3.90 12.97
CA VAL A 12 27.75 -5.10 13.28
C VAL A 12 26.32 -4.71 13.63
N LYS A 13 25.33 -5.39 13.03
CA LYS A 13 23.92 -5.23 13.42
C LYS A 13 23.71 -5.78 14.82
N LYS A 14 23.33 -4.93 15.78
CA LYS A 14 23.05 -5.33 17.17
C LYS A 14 21.80 -6.22 17.30
N ARG A 15 20.87 -6.15 16.35
CA ARG A 15 19.64 -6.96 16.31
C ARG A 15 19.41 -7.47 14.89
N ASN A 16 19.33 -8.78 14.73
CA ASN A 16 19.06 -9.45 13.45
C ASN A 16 17.58 -9.76 13.21
N LYS A 17 16.74 -9.70 14.25
CA LYS A 17 15.29 -9.91 14.12
C LYS A 17 14.63 -8.71 13.42
N LYS A 18 13.72 -8.98 12.48
CA LYS A 18 12.87 -7.94 11.87
C LYS A 18 12.08 -7.22 12.97
N PHE A 19 12.03 -5.89 12.89
CA PHE A 19 11.23 -5.08 13.81
C PHE A 19 9.75 -5.42 13.62
N ILE A 20 9.04 -5.74 14.71
CA ILE A 20 7.59 -5.95 14.67
C ILE A 20 6.96 -4.57 14.54
N ARG A 21 6.48 -4.23 13.34
CA ARG A 21 5.71 -3.01 13.13
C ARG A 21 4.32 -3.23 13.72
N HIS A 22 4.08 -2.69 14.92
CA HIS A 22 2.82 -2.81 15.64
C HIS A 22 1.58 -2.28 14.86
N GLN A 23 1.79 -1.49 13.80
CA GLN A 23 0.74 -0.84 13.03
C GLN A 23 0.58 -1.34 11.59
N SER A 24 1.30 -2.38 11.16
CA SER A 24 1.00 -2.93 9.83
C SER A 24 -0.23 -3.81 9.92
N ASP A 25 -1.33 -3.31 9.37
CA ASP A 25 -2.40 -4.12 8.79
C ASP A 25 -1.82 -5.42 8.21
N ARG A 26 -2.24 -6.58 8.75
CA ARG A 26 -1.70 -7.91 8.41
C ARG A 26 -2.10 -8.41 7.02
N TYR A 27 -2.51 -7.51 6.14
CA TYR A 27 -2.97 -7.82 4.81
C TYR A 27 -1.79 -7.95 3.85
N GLY A 28 -1.79 -8.98 2.99
CA GLY A 28 -0.99 -8.99 1.78
C GLY A 28 -1.51 -7.91 0.82
N LYS A 29 -0.64 -7.23 0.09
CA LYS A 29 -1.05 -6.17 -0.83
C LYS A 29 -1.11 -6.68 -2.25
N VAL A 30 -2.21 -6.42 -2.94
CA VAL A 30 -2.39 -6.70 -4.37
C VAL A 30 -2.55 -5.39 -5.11
N LYS A 31 -1.74 -5.18 -6.15
CA LYS A 31 -1.85 -3.97 -6.98
C LYS A 31 -3.04 -4.09 -7.93
N VAL A 32 -3.82 -3.01 -8.03
CA VAL A 32 -5.05 -2.94 -8.82
C VAL A 32 -5.03 -1.74 -9.77
N ASN A 33 -5.41 -1.97 -11.02
CA ASN A 33 -5.48 -0.97 -12.09
C ASN A 33 -6.92 -0.58 -12.44
N PHE A 34 -7.88 -1.50 -12.31
CA PHE A 34 -9.30 -1.30 -12.65
C PHE A 34 -10.23 -2.07 -11.71
N PHE A 35 -11.51 -1.71 -11.69
CA PHE A 35 -12.47 -2.19 -10.68
C PHE A 35 -12.78 -3.69 -10.75
N GLN A 36 -12.73 -4.34 -11.93
CA GLN A 36 -13.04 -5.78 -12.03
C GLN A 36 -11.94 -6.66 -11.42
N GLU A 37 -10.69 -6.18 -11.36
CA GLU A 37 -9.59 -6.89 -10.67
C GLU A 37 -9.86 -7.05 -9.16
N LEU A 38 -10.74 -6.22 -8.57
CA LEU A 38 -11.17 -6.39 -7.19
C LEU A 38 -11.98 -7.67 -6.97
N GLU A 39 -12.62 -8.22 -8.01
CA GLU A 39 -13.46 -9.41 -7.89
C GLU A 39 -12.62 -10.66 -7.54
N VAL A 40 -11.34 -10.68 -7.94
CA VAL A 40 -10.38 -11.72 -7.56
C VAL A 40 -10.18 -11.77 -6.04
N LEU A 41 -10.38 -10.64 -5.34
CA LEU A 41 -10.20 -10.52 -3.90
C LEU A 41 -11.46 -10.83 -3.08
N LEU A 42 -12.59 -11.16 -3.71
CA LEU A 42 -13.87 -11.42 -3.02
C LEU A 42 -13.74 -12.49 -1.94
N MET A 43 -13.11 -13.62 -2.27
CA MET A 43 -12.95 -14.73 -1.33
C MET A 43 -11.84 -14.50 -0.30
N GLN A 44 -10.90 -13.58 -0.58
CA GLN A 44 -9.69 -13.39 0.21
C GLN A 44 -9.61 -11.99 0.85
N ASN A 45 -10.77 -11.34 1.04
CA ASN A 45 -10.88 -9.98 1.57
C ASN A 45 -10.38 -9.81 3.03
N ARG A 46 -10.19 -10.91 3.77
CA ARG A 46 -9.61 -10.93 5.14
C ARG A 46 -8.09 -11.03 5.15
N THR A 47 -7.48 -11.50 4.06
CA THR A 47 -6.04 -11.74 3.96
C THR A 47 -5.35 -10.75 3.05
N PHE A 48 -6.04 -10.21 2.03
CA PHE A 48 -5.48 -9.26 1.09
C PHE A 48 -6.20 -7.90 1.08
N ALA A 49 -5.43 -6.85 0.81
CA ALA A 49 -5.89 -5.50 0.61
C ALA A 49 -5.49 -5.01 -0.78
N ALA A 50 -6.32 -4.18 -1.38
CA ALA A 50 -6.07 -3.57 -2.68
C ALA A 50 -5.16 -2.33 -2.53
N GLU A 51 -4.16 -2.23 -3.41
CA GLU A 51 -3.31 -1.05 -3.56
C GLU A 51 -3.49 -0.50 -4.97
N ILE A 52 -4.04 0.71 -5.08
CA ILE A 52 -4.27 1.34 -6.38
C ILE A 52 -2.92 1.71 -7.00
N ALA A 53 -2.68 1.27 -8.24
CA ALA A 53 -1.45 1.54 -8.94
C ALA A 53 -1.21 3.04 -9.23
N HIS A 54 0.05 3.43 -9.32
CA HIS A 54 0.47 4.83 -9.48
C HIS A 54 0.04 5.45 -10.82
N ASN A 55 -0.18 4.66 -11.87
CA ASN A 55 -0.59 5.14 -13.19
C ASN A 55 -2.11 5.39 -13.31
N VAL A 56 -2.92 4.99 -12.33
CA VAL A 56 -4.39 5.17 -12.38
C VAL A 56 -4.76 6.64 -12.16
N SER A 57 -5.58 7.18 -13.07
CA SER A 57 -6.12 8.55 -13.01
C SER A 57 -7.16 8.72 -11.90
N SER A 58 -7.37 9.96 -11.42
CA SER A 58 -8.31 10.26 -10.33
C SER A 58 -9.73 9.75 -10.58
N LYS A 59 -10.26 9.89 -11.80
CA LYS A 59 -11.60 9.42 -12.16
C LYS A 59 -11.78 7.92 -11.91
N LYS A 60 -10.86 7.09 -12.42
CA LYS A 60 -10.90 5.63 -12.22
C LYS A 60 -10.68 5.23 -10.76
N ARG A 61 -9.97 6.06 -9.98
CA ARG A 61 -9.77 5.80 -8.54
C ARG A 61 -11.08 5.89 -7.76
N LYS A 62 -11.96 6.82 -8.12
CA LYS A 62 -13.30 6.92 -7.50
C LYS A 62 -14.09 5.63 -7.71
N ASP A 63 -14.16 5.17 -8.96
CA ASP A 63 -14.86 3.92 -9.32
C ASP A 63 -14.30 2.70 -8.56
N ILE A 64 -12.97 2.61 -8.42
CA ILE A 64 -12.30 1.53 -7.67
C ILE A 64 -12.65 1.60 -6.18
N VAL A 65 -12.64 2.79 -5.58
CA VAL A 65 -12.95 2.98 -4.15
C VAL A 65 -14.42 2.65 -3.87
N GLU A 66 -15.35 3.14 -4.70
CA GLU A 66 -16.78 2.86 -4.59
C GLU A 66 -17.07 1.35 -4.71
N ARG A 67 -16.51 0.69 -5.73
CA ARG A 67 -16.65 -0.76 -5.89
C ARG A 67 -16.02 -1.53 -4.73
N ALA A 68 -14.86 -1.12 -4.24
CA ALA A 68 -14.21 -1.77 -3.10
C ALA A 68 -15.05 -1.67 -1.82
N GLN A 69 -15.76 -0.55 -1.60
CA GLN A 69 -16.69 -0.39 -0.49
C GLN A 69 -17.87 -1.37 -0.60
N GLN A 70 -18.47 -1.51 -1.79
CA GLN A 70 -19.55 -2.48 -2.05
C GLN A 70 -19.11 -3.92 -1.75
N LEU A 71 -17.86 -4.28 -2.11
CA LEU A 71 -17.32 -5.62 -1.93
C LEU A 71 -16.67 -5.86 -0.55
N ALA A 72 -16.70 -4.86 0.34
CA ALA A 72 -16.03 -4.88 1.65
C ALA A 72 -14.52 -5.23 1.57
N ILE A 73 -13.84 -4.75 0.52
CA ILE A 73 -12.39 -4.91 0.33
C ILE A 73 -11.67 -3.68 0.86
N LYS A 74 -10.66 -3.89 1.70
CA LYS A 74 -9.81 -2.81 2.22
C LYS A 74 -8.89 -2.28 1.13
N VAL A 75 -8.96 -0.98 0.87
CA VAL A 75 -8.01 -0.25 0.01
C VAL A 75 -6.96 0.44 0.89
N THR A 76 -5.68 0.32 0.54
CA THR A 76 -4.57 0.88 1.33
C THR A 76 -4.35 2.37 1.12
N ASN A 77 -4.72 2.89 -0.05
CA ASN A 77 -4.53 4.27 -0.47
C ASN A 77 -5.82 4.92 -1.03
N PRO A 78 -6.96 4.91 -0.29
CA PRO A 78 -8.26 5.32 -0.82
C PRO A 78 -8.31 6.79 -1.26
N ASN A 79 -7.72 7.70 -0.47
CA ASN A 79 -7.78 9.15 -0.73
C ASN A 79 -6.67 9.66 -1.67
N ALA A 80 -5.85 8.76 -2.23
CA ALA A 80 -4.69 9.17 -3.00
C ALA A 80 -5.11 9.81 -4.34
N ARG A 81 -4.69 11.07 -4.56
CA ARG A 81 -5.01 11.91 -5.74
C ARG A 81 -6.47 12.32 -5.89
N LEU A 82 -7.31 12.06 -4.89
CA LEU A 82 -8.66 12.62 -4.85
C LEU A 82 -8.59 14.04 -4.28
N ARG A 83 -9.24 15.00 -4.95
CA ARG A 83 -9.39 16.37 -4.44
C ARG A 83 -10.71 16.46 -3.70
N SER A 84 -10.69 17.00 -2.49
CA SER A 84 -11.86 17.14 -1.60
C SER A 84 -13.03 17.93 -2.17
N LYS A 85 -12.82 18.72 -3.22
CA LYS A 85 -13.83 19.59 -3.82
C LYS A 85 -14.83 18.85 -4.73
N GLU A 86 -14.57 17.59 -5.04
CA GLU A 86 -15.43 16.76 -5.90
C GLU A 86 -16.24 15.73 -5.10
N ASP A 87 -16.12 15.72 -3.77
CA ASP A 87 -16.82 14.81 -2.86
C ASP A 87 -17.80 15.58 -1.92
N GLU A 88 -18.08 16.85 -2.23
CA GLU A 88 -19.31 17.58 -1.82
C GLU A 88 -20.42 17.30 -2.83
#